data_AF-A0AA36IIA6-F1
#
_entry.id   AF-A0AA36IIA6-F1
#
_cell.length_a   1.000
_cell.length_b   1.000
_cell.length_c   1.000
_cell.angle_alpha   90.00
_cell.angle_beta   90.00
_cell.angle_gamma   90.00
#
_symmetry.space_group_name_H-M   'P 1'
#
loop_
_entity.id
_entity.type
_entity.pdbx_description
1 polymer ?
#
loop_
_entity_poly.entity_id
_entity_poly.type
_entity_poly.pdbx_seq_one_letter_code
_entity_poly.pdbx_strand_id
1 'polypeptide(L)'
;MASKLTLGLSAAALGTVAFVAPSAKTESGTQAGQRFLAAGTAPASASAGSAAQGLSGALAVGGLSVAALRAGAAARRRKGVQPRAGAVVACRSLAKLKIDEVDVKGKRVFIRVDFNVPQDKKDPNIITNTARIDAALPTIKYALDNGAQSVVLCSHLGRPDGQFNDKFSMKPVAKVVEEKLGTKVQLMKDVIGSEVEEACADPKKGSVILLENSRFYVEETGKGKDADGNKVKASDEEVKAFRAGLAKLADIYCSDAFGTAHRAHSSMVGEGFDIKCSGFLLAKELDYFAKVVDAPQRPVCGILGGAKVADKIQLIMNLLDKVDIMIIGGGMAFTFIKEAGVDIGDSLYDAEGAKLVPEIKKKAEEKGVELILPVDFICSSKFGEDGEIKEGDMSTGVPDGFLGLDIGPKSIEMNDEAIKKSKTIVWNGPMGVFEMASFEKGTKQMMETIVEVTKEGAVSVIGGGDTATACKKYDTVDKVSHCSTGGGASLELLEGKVLPGVAALDDA
;
A
#
# COMPACT_ATOMS: atom_id res chain seq x y z
N MET A 1 -49.67 -40.55 21.21
CA MET A 1 -50.78 -39.64 20.86
C MET A 1 -50.20 -38.23 20.80
N ALA A 2 -49.61 -37.77 19.70
CA ALA A 2 -50.24 -37.32 18.46
C ALA A 2 -51.22 -36.14 18.66
N SER A 3 -50.73 -34.91 18.53
CA SER A 3 -51.48 -33.84 17.88
C SER A 3 -50.51 -32.95 17.09
N LYS A 4 -50.52 -33.17 15.79
CA LYS A 4 -49.96 -32.29 14.76
C LYS A 4 -50.76 -30.99 14.74
N LEU A 5 -50.09 -29.85 14.64
CA LEU A 5 -50.66 -28.67 14.00
C LEU A 5 -49.68 -28.16 12.95
N THR A 6 -50.00 -28.51 11.71
CA THR A 6 -49.44 -28.00 10.46
C THR A 6 -50.19 -26.73 10.06
N LEU A 7 -49.46 -25.62 9.89
CA LEU A 7 -49.76 -24.48 9.03
C LEU A 7 -48.38 -24.04 8.52
N GLY A 8 -48.03 -23.95 7.24
CA GLY A 8 -48.80 -23.69 6.04
C GLY A 8 -47.90 -22.77 5.23
N LEU A 9 -47.02 -23.34 4.40
CA LEU A 9 -46.14 -22.58 3.49
C LEU A 9 -47.00 -21.76 2.53
N SER A 10 -46.73 -20.46 2.43
CA SER A 10 -47.09 -19.64 1.28
C SER A 10 -45.84 -18.91 0.81
N ALA A 11 -45.35 -19.31 -0.37
CA ALA A 11 -44.36 -18.60 -1.14
C ALA A 11 -45.05 -17.46 -1.89
N ALA A 12 -44.68 -16.20 -1.64
CA ALA A 12 -44.87 -15.10 -2.57
C ALA A 12 -44.06 -13.85 -2.14
N ALA A 13 -43.36 -13.28 -3.13
CA ALA A 13 -42.94 -11.89 -3.27
C ALA A 13 -41.77 -11.37 -2.40
N LEU A 14 -40.53 -11.73 -2.79
CA LEU A 14 -39.39 -10.81 -2.67
C LEU A 14 -39.37 -9.92 -3.93
N GLY A 15 -39.94 -8.73 -3.79
CA GLY A 15 -39.91 -7.70 -4.81
C GLY A 15 -38.53 -7.04 -4.87
N THR A 16 -37.93 -7.08 -6.05
CA THR A 16 -36.84 -6.22 -6.51
C THR A 16 -37.19 -4.76 -6.22
N VAL A 17 -36.39 -4.08 -5.39
CA VAL A 17 -36.49 -2.62 -5.25
C VAL A 17 -35.83 -1.98 -6.46
N ALA A 18 -36.63 -1.73 -7.49
CA ALA A 18 -36.26 -0.89 -8.62
C ALA A 18 -36.39 0.59 -8.21
N PHE A 19 -35.31 1.36 -8.38
CA PHE A 19 -35.32 2.81 -8.24
C PHE A 19 -36.22 3.43 -9.33
N VAL A 20 -37.29 4.11 -8.92
CA VAL A 20 -38.12 4.96 -9.78
C VAL A 20 -38.05 6.38 -9.23
N ALA A 21 -37.45 7.29 -10.00
CA ALA A 21 -37.47 8.73 -9.72
C ALA A 21 -38.79 9.37 -10.21
N PRO A 22 -39.43 10.28 -9.45
CA PRO A 22 -40.52 11.07 -9.99
C PRO A 22 -40.00 12.32 -10.72
N SER A 23 -40.46 12.48 -11.95
CA SER A 23 -40.39 13.72 -12.72
C SER A 23 -41.42 14.73 -12.20
N ALA A 24 -41.00 15.98 -11.97
CA ALA A 24 -41.90 17.12 -12.01
C ALA A 24 -41.13 18.39 -12.43
N LYS A 25 -41.57 18.96 -13.57
CA LYS A 25 -41.24 20.30 -14.04
C LYS A 25 -42.02 21.34 -13.23
N THR A 26 -41.40 22.47 -12.91
CA THR A 26 -42.04 23.80 -12.96
C THR A 26 -40.99 24.87 -13.26
N GLU A 27 -41.16 25.55 -14.39
CA GLU A 27 -40.51 26.82 -14.75
C GLU A 27 -41.22 27.99 -14.06
N SER A 28 -40.49 29.05 -13.70
CA SER A 28 -40.86 30.45 -14.00
C SER A 28 -39.76 31.46 -13.58
N GLY A 29 -39.29 32.24 -14.57
CA GLY A 29 -38.78 33.65 -14.56
C GLY A 29 -37.73 34.11 -13.52
N THR A 30 -36.78 35.01 -13.79
CA THR A 30 -36.68 36.06 -14.82
C THR A 30 -35.24 36.63 -14.84
N GLN A 31 -34.75 37.05 -16.00
CA GLN A 31 -33.47 37.74 -16.25
C GLN A 31 -33.43 39.19 -15.72
N ALA A 32 -32.25 39.65 -15.30
CA ALA A 32 -31.63 40.98 -15.59
C ALA A 32 -30.32 41.09 -14.77
N GLY A 33 -29.17 41.60 -15.21
CA GLY A 33 -28.74 42.21 -16.45
C GLY A 33 -27.21 42.40 -16.41
N GLN A 34 -26.57 42.38 -17.59
CA GLN A 34 -25.17 42.75 -17.81
C GLN A 34 -25.07 44.20 -18.33
N ARG A 35 -23.90 44.83 -18.08
CA ARG A 35 -23.26 46.03 -18.69
C ARG A 35 -22.97 47.11 -17.64
N PHE A 36 -21.88 47.89 -17.64
CA PHE A 36 -20.82 48.29 -18.59
C PHE A 36 -19.73 48.96 -17.70
N LEU A 37 -18.41 48.95 -17.94
CA LEU A 37 -17.67 49.92 -18.77
C LEU A 37 -16.16 49.61 -18.76
N ALA A 38 -15.57 49.78 -19.94
CA ALA A 38 -14.14 49.69 -20.24
C ALA A 38 -13.46 51.07 -20.14
N ALA A 39 -12.14 51.08 -20.00
CA ALA A 39 -11.26 52.10 -20.60
C ALA A 39 -9.83 51.53 -20.68
N GLY A 40 -9.24 51.57 -21.87
CA GLY A 40 -7.85 51.21 -22.12
C GLY A 40 -7.00 52.42 -22.49
N THR A 41 -5.70 52.19 -22.70
CA THR A 41 -4.83 52.91 -23.65
C THR A 41 -3.50 52.15 -23.82
N ALA A 42 -3.07 52.01 -25.08
CA ALA A 42 -1.71 51.66 -25.51
C ALA A 42 -0.94 52.96 -25.88
N PRO A 43 0.38 52.94 -26.16
CA PRO A 43 0.83 52.56 -27.51
C PRO A 43 2.20 51.82 -27.64
N ALA A 44 2.46 51.46 -28.91
CA ALA A 44 3.47 50.65 -29.62
C ALA A 44 5.01 50.90 -29.47
N SER A 45 5.81 49.87 -29.82
CA SER A 45 6.85 49.85 -30.89
C SER A 45 7.39 48.41 -31.13
N ALA A 46 7.27 47.83 -32.34
CA ALA A 46 8.30 47.51 -33.38
C ALA A 46 9.54 46.72 -32.87
N SER A 47 10.11 45.65 -33.48
CA SER A 47 10.26 45.18 -34.88
C SER A 47 10.80 43.72 -34.86
N ALA A 48 10.39 42.82 -35.78
CA ALA A 48 11.05 42.35 -37.02
C ALA A 48 11.66 40.93 -36.94
N GLY A 49 11.37 40.09 -37.95
CA GLY A 49 12.02 38.79 -38.20
C GLY A 49 11.18 37.85 -39.09
N SER A 50 11.55 37.72 -40.36
CA SER A 50 10.77 37.24 -41.51
C SER A 50 10.66 35.72 -41.69
N ALA A 51 9.56 35.30 -42.33
CA ALA A 51 9.33 34.01 -42.97
C ALA A 51 9.96 33.91 -44.38
N ALA A 52 10.21 32.70 -44.88
CA ALA A 52 9.57 32.16 -46.10
C ALA A 52 10.22 30.85 -46.61
N GLN A 53 9.34 29.93 -47.04
CA GLN A 53 9.60 28.67 -47.73
C GLN A 53 9.70 28.87 -49.27
N GLY A 54 10.34 27.90 -49.96
CA GLY A 54 9.66 27.21 -51.08
C GLY A 54 10.22 27.31 -52.53
N LEU A 55 10.60 26.12 -53.04
CA LEU A 55 10.24 25.51 -54.36
C LEU A 55 10.97 25.87 -55.69
N SER A 56 11.56 24.83 -56.33
CA SER A 56 11.09 24.18 -57.61
C SER A 56 12.16 23.89 -58.71
N GLY A 57 12.03 22.72 -59.37
CA GLY A 57 12.42 22.42 -60.78
C GLY A 57 13.67 21.53 -61.01
N ALA A 58 13.61 20.22 -61.35
CA ALA A 58 13.42 19.55 -62.68
C ALA A 58 14.71 19.58 -63.58
N LEU A 59 15.23 18.57 -64.33
CA LEU A 59 14.70 17.42 -65.10
C LEU A 59 15.84 16.41 -65.52
N ALA A 60 15.46 15.12 -65.69
CA ALA A 60 15.78 14.09 -66.74
C ALA A 60 17.24 13.60 -67.06
N VAL A 61 17.59 12.45 -67.70
CA VAL A 61 16.94 11.43 -68.60
C VAL A 61 17.71 10.06 -68.57
N GLY A 62 17.01 8.94 -68.82
CA GLY A 62 17.48 7.75 -69.61
C GLY A 62 17.81 6.46 -68.82
N GLY A 63 17.45 5.22 -69.18
CA GLY A 63 16.73 4.61 -70.31
C GLY A 63 17.20 3.15 -70.54
N LEU A 64 16.26 2.22 -70.88
CA LEU A 64 16.42 0.83 -71.38
C LEU A 64 16.88 -0.29 -70.40
N SER A 65 16.43 -1.56 -70.43
CA SER A 65 15.63 -2.36 -71.38
C SER A 65 14.94 -3.56 -70.68
N VAL A 66 13.94 -4.14 -71.35
CA VAL A 66 13.06 -5.28 -70.99
C VAL A 66 13.52 -6.55 -71.72
N ALA A 67 13.54 -7.72 -71.06
CA ALA A 67 13.13 -9.01 -71.64
C ALA A 67 13.08 -10.14 -70.59
N ALA A 68 12.00 -10.90 -70.63
CA ALA A 68 11.60 -11.97 -69.72
C ALA A 68 12.14 -13.35 -70.14
N LEU A 69 12.21 -14.33 -69.20
CA LEU A 69 11.52 -15.61 -69.35
C LEU A 69 11.43 -16.39 -68.01
N ARG A 70 10.41 -17.25 -67.95
CA ARG A 70 9.77 -17.86 -66.76
C ARG A 70 10.44 -19.15 -66.27
N ALA A 71 10.43 -19.35 -64.95
CA ALA A 71 9.99 -20.56 -64.22
C ALA A 71 10.08 -20.21 -62.71
N GLY A 72 9.08 -20.33 -61.85
CA GLY A 72 8.04 -21.34 -61.77
C GLY A 72 8.27 -22.24 -60.55
N ALA A 73 8.31 -21.68 -59.34
CA ALA A 73 8.19 -22.46 -58.10
C ALA A 73 7.58 -21.59 -56.98
N ALA A 74 6.38 -21.97 -56.56
CA ALA A 74 5.57 -21.27 -55.58
C ALA A 74 6.13 -21.47 -54.15
N ALA A 75 6.74 -20.43 -53.59
CA ALA A 75 6.98 -20.32 -52.15
C ALA A 75 5.88 -19.46 -51.52
N ARG A 76 4.96 -20.12 -50.79
CA ARG A 76 3.91 -19.49 -49.97
C ARG A 76 4.54 -18.47 -49.02
N ARG A 77 4.28 -17.17 -49.26
CA ARG A 77 4.51 -16.08 -48.30
C ARG A 77 3.72 -16.38 -47.03
N ARG A 78 4.39 -16.85 -45.97
CA ARG A 78 3.87 -16.72 -44.60
C ARG A 78 3.90 -15.23 -44.26
N LYS A 79 2.72 -14.59 -44.25
CA LYS A 79 2.55 -13.29 -43.60
C LYS A 79 3.01 -13.45 -42.16
N GLY A 80 4.02 -12.69 -41.77
CA GLY A 80 4.45 -12.57 -40.38
C GLY A 80 3.25 -12.12 -39.56
N VAL A 81 2.77 -13.01 -38.70
CA VAL A 81 1.86 -12.69 -37.62
C VAL A 81 2.70 -11.91 -36.61
N GLN A 82 2.42 -10.62 -36.46
CA GLN A 82 2.89 -9.85 -35.30
C GLN A 82 2.46 -10.59 -34.04
N PRO A 83 3.33 -10.80 -33.05
CA PRO A 83 2.89 -11.39 -31.79
C PRO A 83 1.91 -10.40 -31.16
N ARG A 84 0.66 -10.84 -31.02
CA ARG A 84 -0.32 -10.15 -30.18
C ARG A 84 0.28 -10.04 -28.79
N ALA A 85 0.39 -8.82 -28.28
CA ALA A 85 0.62 -8.56 -26.87
C ALA A 85 -0.48 -9.28 -26.08
N GLY A 86 -0.11 -10.38 -25.45
CA GLY A 86 -1.03 -11.31 -24.80
C GLY A 86 -0.27 -12.15 -23.80
N ALA A 87 -0.17 -11.60 -22.58
CA ALA A 87 -0.08 -12.26 -21.28
C ALA A 87 0.57 -11.25 -20.34
N VAL A 88 -0.22 -10.65 -19.45
CA VAL A 88 0.35 -10.03 -18.25
C VAL A 88 1.18 -11.11 -17.57
N VAL A 89 2.45 -10.78 -17.36
CA VAL A 89 3.46 -11.65 -16.79
C VAL A 89 2.93 -12.24 -15.49
N ALA A 90 3.08 -13.56 -15.41
CA ALA A 90 2.68 -14.43 -14.32
C ALA A 90 2.86 -13.82 -12.93
N CYS A 91 1.92 -14.16 -12.04
CA CYS A 91 2.07 -14.12 -10.60
C CYS A 91 3.47 -14.67 -10.24
N ARG A 92 4.43 -13.78 -10.00
CA ARG A 92 5.71 -14.19 -9.41
C ARG A 92 5.35 -14.74 -8.04
N SER A 93 5.77 -15.97 -7.77
CA SER A 93 5.47 -16.67 -6.52
C SER A 93 5.76 -15.78 -5.31
N LEU A 94 4.80 -15.67 -4.39
CA LEU A 94 5.07 -15.11 -3.06
C LEU A 94 5.90 -16.08 -2.21
N ALA A 95 6.07 -17.33 -2.63
CA ALA A 95 7.02 -18.25 -2.01
C ALA A 95 8.44 -17.87 -2.43
N LYS A 96 9.19 -17.36 -1.47
CA LYS A 96 10.58 -16.91 -1.59
C LYS A 96 11.47 -17.69 -0.63
N LEU A 97 12.73 -17.87 -1.01
CA LEU A 97 13.74 -18.50 -0.19
C LEU A 97 13.78 -17.81 1.18
N LYS A 98 13.74 -18.58 2.26
CA LYS A 98 13.74 -18.11 3.64
C LYS A 98 15.11 -18.29 4.29
N ILE A 99 15.41 -17.52 5.32
CA ILE A 99 16.70 -17.61 6.03
C ILE A 99 16.97 -19.00 6.61
N ASP A 100 15.92 -19.74 6.98
CA ASP A 100 16.00 -21.10 7.51
C ASP A 100 16.17 -22.19 6.45
N GLU A 101 16.16 -21.80 5.17
CA GLU A 101 16.43 -22.65 4.02
C GLU A 101 17.85 -22.42 3.46
N VAL A 102 18.63 -21.54 4.08
CA VAL A 102 20.00 -21.17 3.67
C VAL A 102 21.03 -21.61 4.71
N ASP A 103 22.16 -22.19 4.26
CA ASP A 103 23.29 -22.49 5.14
C ASP A 103 24.05 -21.22 5.52
N VAL A 104 23.76 -20.69 6.70
CA VAL A 104 24.41 -19.50 7.27
C VAL A 104 25.71 -19.82 8.01
N LYS A 105 26.07 -21.10 8.20
CA LYS A 105 27.18 -21.47 9.10
C LYS A 105 28.53 -21.00 8.56
N GLY A 106 29.24 -20.23 9.38
CA GLY A 106 30.53 -19.64 9.01
C GLY A 106 30.43 -18.58 7.91
N LYS A 107 29.22 -18.12 7.57
CA LYS A 107 28.97 -17.06 6.59
C LYS A 107 28.73 -15.73 7.27
N ARG A 108 29.08 -14.65 6.59
CA ARG A 108 28.67 -13.29 6.95
C ARG A 108 27.29 -13.05 6.36
N VAL A 109 26.34 -12.57 7.16
CA VAL A 109 24.95 -12.37 6.72
C VAL A 109 24.60 -10.89 6.79
N PHE A 110 24.30 -10.28 5.64
CA PHE A 110 23.74 -8.93 5.56
C PHE A 110 22.24 -9.02 5.74
N ILE A 111 21.71 -8.39 6.80
CA ILE A 111 20.28 -8.36 7.06
C ILE A 111 19.79 -6.92 6.91
N ARG A 112 18.93 -6.68 5.93
CA ARG A 112 18.17 -5.44 5.91
C ARG A 112 16.97 -5.55 6.85
N VAL A 113 16.96 -4.70 7.86
CA VAL A 113 15.92 -4.59 8.88
C VAL A 113 15.19 -3.25 8.80
N ASP A 114 13.99 -3.19 9.34
CA ASP A 114 13.24 -1.93 9.48
C ASP A 114 13.37 -1.38 10.90
N PHE A 115 14.41 -0.59 11.17
CA PHE A 115 14.57 0.14 12.43
C PHE A 115 14.11 1.59 12.36
N ASN A 116 13.13 1.91 11.52
CA ASN A 116 12.51 3.23 11.48
C ASN A 116 11.53 3.41 12.65
N VAL A 117 12.09 3.54 13.86
CA VAL A 117 11.37 3.61 15.13
C VAL A 117 11.00 5.05 15.51
N PRO A 118 9.85 5.28 16.17
CA PRO A 118 9.53 6.60 16.68
C PRO A 118 10.45 6.96 17.86
N GLN A 119 11.02 8.16 17.78
CA GLN A 119 11.84 8.75 18.84
C GLN A 119 10.99 9.76 19.63
N ASP A 120 11.39 10.02 20.88
CA ASP A 120 10.75 11.04 21.70
C ASP A 120 10.87 12.42 21.04
N LYS A 121 9.80 13.23 21.15
CA LYS A 121 9.75 14.55 20.50
C LYS A 121 10.74 15.55 21.11
N LYS A 122 11.11 15.37 22.38
CA LYS A 122 12.03 16.25 23.13
C LYS A 122 13.46 15.72 23.09
N ASP A 123 13.65 14.40 23.19
CA ASP A 123 14.96 13.77 23.09
C ASP A 123 15.00 12.67 22.00
N PRO A 124 15.57 12.93 20.82
CA PRO A 124 15.66 11.94 19.76
C PRO A 124 16.51 10.71 20.13
N ASN A 125 17.28 10.74 21.23
CA ASN A 125 18.02 9.56 21.69
C ASN A 125 17.14 8.52 22.40
N ILE A 126 15.89 8.88 22.73
CA ILE A 126 14.96 7.99 23.41
C ILE A 126 14.02 7.37 22.39
N ILE A 127 14.05 6.04 22.27
CA ILE A 127 13.11 5.29 21.43
C ILE A 127 11.82 5.05 22.24
N THR A 128 10.68 5.50 21.71
CA THR A 128 9.39 5.41 22.41
C THR A 128 8.62 4.13 22.13
N ASN A 129 8.97 3.41 21.05
CA ASN A 129 8.38 2.14 20.70
C ASN A 129 9.42 1.24 20.02
N THR A 130 9.65 0.07 20.60
CA THR A 130 10.68 -0.87 20.15
C THR A 130 10.14 -2.02 19.30
N ALA A 131 8.84 -2.03 18.98
CA ALA A 131 8.19 -3.13 18.26
C ALA A 131 8.86 -3.50 16.93
N ARG A 132 9.38 -2.51 16.18
CA ARG A 132 10.10 -2.81 14.93
C ARG A 132 11.46 -3.47 15.16
N ILE A 133 12.14 -3.13 16.26
CA ILE A 133 13.39 -3.79 16.66
C ILE A 133 13.07 -5.23 17.09
N ASP A 134 12.07 -5.40 17.95
CA ASP A 134 11.64 -6.71 18.44
C ASP A 134 11.28 -7.68 17.31
N ALA A 135 10.63 -7.18 16.26
CA ALA A 135 10.20 -7.98 15.13
C ALA A 135 11.36 -8.54 14.28
N ALA A 136 12.55 -7.89 14.28
CA ALA A 136 13.73 -8.37 13.56
C ALA A 136 14.62 -9.32 14.39
N LEU A 137 14.47 -9.34 15.72
CA LEU A 137 15.30 -10.16 16.61
C LEU A 137 15.26 -11.66 16.28
N PRO A 138 14.12 -12.28 15.90
CA PRO A 138 14.09 -13.70 15.53
C PRO A 138 15.06 -14.04 14.39
N THR A 139 15.10 -13.23 13.34
CA THR A 139 15.98 -13.43 12.18
C THR A 139 17.45 -13.26 12.58
N ILE A 140 17.75 -12.24 13.37
CA ILE A 140 19.12 -11.97 13.87
C ILE A 140 19.62 -13.12 14.74
N LYS A 141 18.81 -13.54 15.72
CA LYS A 141 19.14 -14.64 16.63
C LYS A 141 19.33 -15.94 15.87
N TYR A 142 18.44 -16.27 14.93
CA TYR A 142 18.59 -17.47 14.11
C TYR A 142 19.91 -17.52 13.35
N ALA A 143 20.33 -16.42 12.71
CA ALA A 143 21.62 -16.38 12.02
C ALA A 143 22.79 -16.66 12.98
N LEU A 144 22.77 -16.04 14.17
CA LEU A 144 23.81 -16.22 15.19
C LEU A 144 23.82 -17.65 15.76
N ASP A 145 22.64 -18.17 16.13
CA ASP A 145 22.46 -19.49 16.75
C ASP A 145 22.82 -20.63 15.78
N ASN A 146 22.62 -20.43 14.48
CA ASN A 146 23.04 -21.35 13.41
C ASN A 146 24.48 -21.14 12.95
N GLY A 147 25.24 -20.33 13.67
CA GLY A 147 26.69 -20.25 13.54
C GLY A 147 27.19 -19.36 12.43
N ALA A 148 26.44 -18.32 12.03
CA ALA A 148 26.96 -17.25 11.19
C ALA A 148 28.26 -16.68 11.77
N GLN A 149 29.21 -16.36 10.88
CA GLN A 149 30.44 -15.68 11.26
C GLN A 149 30.10 -14.29 11.81
N SER A 150 29.24 -13.55 11.13
CA SER A 150 28.73 -12.26 11.57
C SER A 150 27.36 -11.94 11.00
N VAL A 151 26.68 -11.02 11.66
CA VAL A 151 25.44 -10.39 11.17
C VAL A 151 25.69 -8.90 10.97
N VAL A 152 25.53 -8.43 9.73
CA VAL A 152 25.64 -7.02 9.35
C VAL A 152 24.24 -6.45 9.15
N LEU A 153 23.79 -5.59 10.06
CA LEU A 153 22.48 -4.97 10.06
C LEU A 153 22.53 -3.65 9.29
N CYS A 154 21.64 -3.50 8.32
CA CYS A 154 21.49 -2.26 7.56
C CYS A 154 20.05 -1.75 7.67
N SER A 155 19.86 -0.52 8.15
CA SER A 155 18.54 0.09 8.31
C SER A 155 18.51 1.55 7.80
N HIS A 156 17.33 2.18 7.86
CA HIS A 156 17.17 3.61 7.74
C HIS A 156 16.34 4.16 8.89
N LEU A 157 16.51 5.44 9.20
CA LEU A 157 15.73 6.16 10.20
C LEU A 157 15.30 7.52 9.64
N GLY A 158 14.00 7.80 9.71
CA GLY A 158 13.44 9.07 9.23
C GLY A 158 13.69 9.36 7.75
N ARG A 159 13.83 10.65 7.44
CA ARG A 159 14.01 11.20 6.08
C ARG A 159 15.15 12.23 6.07
N PRO A 160 16.40 11.78 6.14
CA PRO A 160 17.57 12.64 6.04
C PRO A 160 17.85 13.17 4.61
N ASP A 161 17.08 12.72 3.61
CA ASP A 161 17.16 13.16 2.22
C ASP A 161 18.57 13.11 1.59
N GLY A 162 19.40 12.12 1.96
CA GLY A 162 20.75 11.94 1.41
C GLY A 162 21.83 12.78 2.09
N GLN A 163 21.58 13.27 3.30
CA GLN A 163 22.53 14.07 4.08
C GLN A 163 22.71 13.53 5.49
N PHE A 164 23.93 13.66 6.03
CA PHE A 164 24.16 13.36 7.43
C PHE A 164 23.36 14.29 8.35
N ASN A 165 22.68 13.71 9.32
CA ASN A 165 21.97 14.45 10.35
C ASN A 165 21.95 13.64 11.65
N ASP A 166 22.56 14.15 12.72
CA ASP A 166 22.71 13.43 13.99
C ASP A 166 21.36 13.02 14.61
N LYS A 167 20.27 13.77 14.33
CA LYS A 167 18.90 13.41 14.73
C LYS A 167 18.46 12.05 14.21
N PHE A 168 18.94 11.66 13.01
CA PHE A 168 18.58 10.43 12.34
C PHE A 168 19.68 9.36 12.42
N SER A 169 20.65 9.52 13.34
CA SER A 169 21.68 8.51 13.57
C SER A 169 21.09 7.22 14.17
N MET A 170 21.74 6.09 13.88
CA MET A 170 21.44 4.76 14.42
C MET A 170 22.01 4.54 15.83
N LYS A 171 22.75 5.49 16.41
CA LYS A 171 23.25 5.42 17.80
C LYS A 171 22.21 4.98 18.84
N PRO A 172 21.02 5.60 18.95
CA PRO A 172 20.01 5.16 19.90
C PRO A 172 19.49 3.75 19.61
N VAL A 173 19.36 3.39 18.33
CA VAL A 173 18.92 2.05 17.89
C VAL A 173 19.95 1.00 18.29
N ALA A 174 21.24 1.26 18.09
CA ALA A 174 22.34 0.34 18.44
C ALA A 174 22.29 -0.07 19.91
N LYS A 175 22.06 0.90 20.81
CA LYS A 175 21.95 0.66 22.25
C LYS A 175 20.79 -0.29 22.59
N VAL A 176 19.62 -0.04 22.01
CA VAL A 176 18.42 -0.87 22.26
C VAL A 176 18.55 -2.26 21.65
N VAL A 177 19.16 -2.38 20.47
CA VAL A 177 19.44 -3.68 19.85
C VAL A 177 20.43 -4.48 20.69
N GLU A 178 21.51 -3.85 21.19
CA GLU A 178 22.49 -4.47 22.08
C GLU A 178 21.82 -4.98 23.38
N GLU A 179 20.99 -4.16 24.01
CA GLU A 179 20.23 -4.54 25.22
C GLU A 179 19.33 -5.75 24.97
N LYS A 180 18.56 -5.76 23.87
CA LYS A 180 17.60 -6.83 23.55
C LYS A 180 18.24 -8.12 23.06
N LEU A 181 19.40 -8.03 22.40
CA LEU A 181 20.16 -9.20 21.99
C LEU A 181 20.98 -9.80 23.13
N GLY A 182 21.40 -8.99 24.11
CA GLY A 182 22.37 -9.42 25.12
C GLY A 182 23.77 -9.63 24.54
N THR A 183 24.03 -9.12 23.33
CA THR A 183 25.28 -9.26 22.58
C THR A 183 25.75 -7.88 22.17
N LYS A 184 27.05 -7.62 22.30
CA LYS A 184 27.65 -6.34 21.91
C LYS A 184 27.39 -6.03 20.43
N VAL A 185 26.87 -4.85 20.14
CA VAL A 185 26.60 -4.38 18.78
C VAL A 185 27.65 -3.33 18.40
N GLN A 186 28.46 -3.63 17.39
CA GLN A 186 29.40 -2.69 16.84
C GLN A 186 28.67 -1.74 15.88
N LEU A 187 28.39 -0.52 16.32
CA LEU A 187 27.90 0.54 15.45
C LEU A 187 29.05 1.12 14.61
N MET A 188 28.88 1.09 13.29
CA MET A 188 29.78 1.77 12.36
C MET A 188 29.43 3.26 12.26
N LYS A 189 30.43 4.09 11.95
CA LYS A 189 30.22 5.53 11.71
C LYS A 189 29.62 5.82 10.33
N ASP A 190 29.61 4.80 9.47
CA ASP A 190 29.24 4.90 8.07
C ASP A 190 28.54 3.60 7.60
N VAL A 191 28.11 3.58 6.35
CA VAL A 191 27.37 2.47 5.70
C VAL A 191 28.27 1.69 4.75
N ILE A 192 29.17 2.39 4.07
CA ILE A 192 30.17 1.83 3.13
C ILE A 192 31.53 2.51 3.37
N GLY A 193 32.57 2.05 2.69
CA GLY A 193 33.92 2.61 2.78
C GLY A 193 34.91 1.66 3.47
N SER A 194 36.20 1.99 3.43
CA SER A 194 37.29 1.09 3.84
C SER A 194 37.17 0.62 5.29
N GLU A 195 36.84 1.53 6.23
CA GLU A 195 36.67 1.15 7.64
C GLU A 195 35.52 0.16 7.85
N VAL A 196 34.44 0.27 7.06
CA VAL A 196 33.29 -0.64 7.11
C VAL A 196 33.63 -1.98 6.47
N GLU A 197 34.29 -1.96 5.32
CA GLU A 197 34.76 -3.16 4.61
C GLU A 197 35.73 -3.96 5.49
N GLU A 198 36.70 -3.31 6.14
CA GLU A 198 37.66 -3.94 7.05
C GLU A 198 36.96 -4.56 8.28
N ALA A 199 36.01 -3.85 8.89
CA ALA A 199 35.27 -4.36 10.04
C ALA A 199 34.40 -5.59 9.68
N CYS A 200 33.93 -5.67 8.43
CA CYS A 200 33.08 -6.75 7.95
C CYS A 200 33.86 -7.89 7.25
N ALA A 201 35.16 -7.74 6.99
CA ALA A 201 35.94 -8.72 6.22
C ALA A 201 36.13 -10.05 6.97
N ASP A 202 36.63 -9.99 8.20
CA ASP A 202 36.85 -11.17 9.05
C ASP A 202 36.59 -10.84 10.54
N PRO A 203 35.34 -10.53 10.90
CA PRO A 203 34.97 -10.23 12.28
C PRO A 203 35.02 -11.51 13.14
N LYS A 204 35.04 -11.34 14.47
CA LYS A 204 34.94 -12.48 15.39
C LYS A 204 33.62 -13.23 15.16
N LYS A 205 33.65 -14.56 15.30
CA LYS A 205 32.46 -15.39 15.18
C LYS A 205 31.35 -14.90 16.11
N GLY A 206 30.14 -14.72 15.57
CA GLY A 206 28.98 -14.21 16.30
C GLY A 206 28.94 -12.69 16.46
N SER A 207 29.81 -11.95 15.77
CA SER A 207 29.78 -10.49 15.78
C SER A 207 28.49 -9.93 15.18
N VAL A 208 27.91 -8.94 15.85
CA VAL A 208 26.80 -8.14 15.32
C VAL A 208 27.31 -6.74 15.01
N ILE A 209 27.20 -6.33 13.75
CA ILE A 209 27.63 -5.04 13.24
C ILE A 209 26.38 -4.29 12.77
N LEU A 210 26.15 -3.08 13.26
CA LEU A 210 25.08 -2.19 12.79
C LEU A 210 25.71 -1.08 11.98
N LEU A 211 25.30 -0.93 10.72
CA LEU A 211 25.69 0.19 9.87
C LEU A 211 24.97 1.47 10.32
N GLU A 212 25.54 2.62 9.98
CA GLU A 212 24.84 3.91 10.15
C GLU A 212 23.62 3.98 9.19
N ASN A 213 22.86 5.08 9.26
CA ASN A 213 21.65 5.27 8.48
C ASN A 213 21.93 5.27 6.97
N SER A 214 21.48 4.21 6.29
CA SER A 214 21.61 4.06 4.82
C SER A 214 21.10 5.26 4.02
N ARG A 215 20.10 6.02 4.51
CA ARG A 215 19.57 7.20 3.81
C ARG A 215 20.40 8.47 3.98
N PHE A 216 21.53 8.42 4.69
CA PHE A 216 22.55 9.46 4.60
C PHE A 216 23.23 9.47 3.22
N TYR A 217 23.09 8.40 2.44
CA TYR A 217 23.50 8.31 1.05
C TYR A 217 22.31 8.57 0.12
N VAL A 218 22.48 9.46 -0.85
CA VAL A 218 21.45 9.73 -1.88
C VAL A 218 21.25 8.51 -2.78
N GLU A 219 22.27 7.67 -2.91
CA GLU A 219 22.32 6.43 -3.67
C GLU A 219 21.40 5.34 -3.10
N GLU A 220 21.02 5.41 -1.81
CA GLU A 220 20.06 4.49 -1.21
C GLU A 220 18.67 4.67 -1.81
N THR A 221 18.21 5.92 -1.94
CA THR A 221 16.87 6.27 -2.46
C THR A 221 16.88 6.64 -3.94
N GLY A 222 18.06 6.90 -4.52
CA GLY A 222 18.29 7.45 -5.85
C GLY A 222 17.99 8.95 -5.97
N LYS A 223 17.42 9.57 -4.93
CA LYS A 223 17.03 10.99 -4.91
C LYS A 223 17.00 11.57 -3.50
N GLY A 224 17.38 12.82 -3.37
CA GLY A 224 17.47 13.50 -2.09
C GLY A 224 17.37 15.01 -2.26
N LYS A 225 17.91 15.71 -1.27
CA LYS A 225 18.09 17.16 -1.31
C LYS A 225 19.51 17.51 -0.91
N ASP A 226 20.02 18.63 -1.40
CA ASP A 226 21.26 19.23 -0.89
C ASP A 226 20.99 20.10 0.34
N ALA A 227 22.05 20.68 0.91
CA ALA A 227 21.98 21.52 2.11
C ALA A 227 21.10 22.77 1.90
N ASP A 228 20.95 23.22 0.65
CA ASP A 228 20.12 24.37 0.26
C ASP A 228 18.67 23.97 -0.04
N GLY A 229 18.35 22.68 0.02
CA GLY A 229 17.01 22.13 -0.20
C GLY A 229 16.68 21.84 -1.67
N ASN A 230 17.64 21.97 -2.59
CA ASN A 230 17.45 21.64 -4.00
C ASN A 230 17.41 20.12 -4.18
N LYS A 231 16.62 19.65 -5.15
CA LYS A 231 16.52 18.22 -5.45
C LYS A 231 17.82 17.70 -6.06
N VAL A 232 18.36 16.64 -5.46
CA VAL A 232 19.52 15.90 -5.98
C VAL A 232 19.05 14.53 -6.46
N LYS A 233 19.67 14.02 -7.52
CA LYS A 233 19.44 12.66 -8.05
C LYS A 233 20.79 11.99 -8.23
N ALA A 234 20.93 10.79 -7.67
CA ALA A 234 22.11 9.97 -7.90
C ALA A 234 22.12 9.46 -9.36
N SER A 235 23.29 9.40 -9.97
CA SER A 235 23.49 8.70 -11.24
C SER A 235 23.36 7.18 -11.05
N ASP A 236 23.07 6.47 -12.14
CA ASP A 236 22.95 5.02 -12.09
C ASP A 236 24.31 4.36 -11.74
N GLU A 237 25.42 4.98 -12.15
CA GLU A 237 26.78 4.56 -11.81
C GLU A 237 27.08 4.70 -10.31
N GLU A 238 26.70 5.80 -9.68
CA GLU A 238 26.83 6.01 -8.23
C GLU A 238 25.99 5.01 -7.44
N VAL A 239 24.73 4.80 -7.85
CA VAL A 239 23.85 3.79 -7.26
C VAL A 239 24.45 2.39 -7.36
N LYS A 240 25.01 2.04 -8.53
CA LYS A 240 25.67 0.74 -8.74
C LYS A 240 26.92 0.58 -7.88
N ALA A 241 27.75 1.62 -7.77
CA ALA A 241 28.93 1.61 -6.92
C ALA A 241 28.55 1.45 -5.43
N PHE A 242 27.50 2.14 -4.98
CA PHE A 242 26.97 2.00 -3.63
C PHE A 242 26.47 0.57 -3.34
N ARG A 243 25.70 -0.02 -4.25
CA ARG A 243 25.22 -1.42 -4.14
C ARG A 243 26.38 -2.41 -4.11
N ALA A 244 27.39 -2.22 -4.96
CA ALA A 244 28.60 -3.04 -4.92
C ALA A 244 29.35 -2.93 -3.59
N GLY A 245 29.37 -1.74 -2.98
CA GLY A 245 29.89 -1.53 -1.63
C GLY A 245 29.16 -2.36 -0.58
N LEU A 246 27.81 -2.38 -0.61
CA LEU A 246 27.00 -3.20 0.29
C LEU A 246 27.27 -4.71 0.11
N ALA A 247 27.40 -5.16 -1.15
CA ALA A 247 27.64 -6.56 -1.48
C ALA A 247 28.95 -7.13 -0.91
N LYS A 248 29.98 -6.30 -0.71
CA LYS A 248 31.24 -6.74 -0.10
C LYS A 248 31.14 -7.07 1.39
N LEU A 249 30.12 -6.55 2.07
CA LEU A 249 30.03 -6.59 3.53
C LEU A 249 29.63 -7.96 4.06
N ALA A 250 29.07 -8.84 3.22
CA ALA A 250 28.62 -10.15 3.63
C ALA A 250 28.61 -11.16 2.47
N ASP A 251 28.29 -12.40 2.76
CA ASP A 251 28.22 -13.48 1.76
C ASP A 251 26.76 -13.80 1.37
N ILE A 252 25.81 -13.57 2.29
CA ILE A 252 24.37 -13.81 2.10
C ILE A 252 23.61 -12.51 2.33
N TYR A 253 22.63 -12.23 1.47
CA TYR A 253 21.66 -11.16 1.68
C TYR A 253 20.34 -11.71 2.22
N CYS A 254 19.85 -11.10 3.30
CA CYS A 254 18.57 -11.39 3.92
C CYS A 254 17.74 -10.09 4.02
N SER A 255 16.55 -10.06 3.43
CA SER A 255 15.63 -8.94 3.57
C SER A 255 14.57 -9.26 4.62
N ASP A 256 14.53 -8.48 5.70
CA ASP A 256 13.55 -8.59 6.79
C ASP A 256 12.78 -7.28 7.02
N ALA A 257 12.68 -6.46 5.96
CA ALA A 257 12.13 -5.11 6.01
C ALA A 257 10.92 -4.94 5.07
N PHE A 258 9.84 -5.69 5.30
CA PHE A 258 8.66 -5.70 4.42
C PHE A 258 8.08 -4.30 4.18
N GLY A 259 8.04 -3.42 5.19
CA GLY A 259 7.54 -2.05 5.06
C GLY A 259 8.31 -1.17 4.06
N THR A 260 9.50 -1.58 3.63
CA THR A 260 10.29 -0.88 2.60
C THR A 260 10.33 -1.63 1.27
N ALA A 261 9.75 -2.84 1.19
CA ALA A 261 9.87 -3.72 0.02
C ALA A 261 9.18 -3.20 -1.24
N HIS A 262 8.23 -2.26 -1.12
CA HIS A 262 7.64 -1.54 -2.27
C HIS A 262 8.61 -0.56 -2.94
N ARG A 263 9.79 -0.32 -2.36
CA ARG A 263 10.77 0.65 -2.87
C ARG A 263 11.93 -0.07 -3.52
N ALA A 264 12.28 0.34 -4.73
CA ALA A 264 13.48 -0.11 -5.45
C ALA A 264 14.77 0.56 -4.93
N HIS A 265 14.89 0.71 -3.61
CA HIS A 265 16.08 1.29 -2.97
C HIS A 265 17.27 0.32 -3.01
N SER A 266 18.48 0.85 -2.90
CA SER A 266 19.71 0.07 -3.10
C SER A 266 19.85 -1.11 -2.14
N SER A 267 19.57 -0.90 -0.86
CA SER A 267 19.63 -1.97 0.15
C SER A 267 18.43 -2.94 0.10
N MET A 268 17.38 -2.67 -0.70
CA MET A 268 16.20 -3.54 -0.84
C MET A 268 16.34 -4.62 -1.88
N VAL A 269 17.27 -4.47 -2.83
CA VAL A 269 17.33 -5.33 -4.01
C VAL A 269 18.44 -6.39 -3.94
N GLY A 270 19.30 -6.36 -2.91
CA GLY A 270 20.35 -7.36 -2.73
C GLY A 270 21.29 -7.51 -3.94
N GLU A 271 21.46 -6.47 -4.75
CA GLU A 271 22.26 -6.54 -5.97
C GLU A 271 23.73 -6.83 -5.63
N GLY A 272 24.32 -7.82 -6.32
CA GLY A 272 25.70 -8.25 -6.10
C GLY A 272 25.84 -9.43 -5.12
N PHE A 273 24.77 -9.87 -4.46
CA PHE A 273 24.76 -11.08 -3.65
C PHE A 273 24.29 -12.31 -4.45
N ASP A 274 25.00 -13.43 -4.26
CA ASP A 274 24.65 -14.70 -4.90
C ASP A 274 23.39 -15.32 -4.29
N ILE A 275 23.22 -15.21 -2.96
CA ILE A 275 22.07 -15.75 -2.21
C ILE A 275 21.26 -14.60 -1.62
N LYS A 276 19.96 -14.54 -1.95
CA LYS A 276 19.03 -13.50 -1.50
C LYS A 276 17.77 -14.16 -0.92
N CYS A 277 17.65 -14.15 0.41
CA CYS A 277 16.52 -14.75 1.13
C CYS A 277 15.71 -13.71 1.92
N SER A 278 14.55 -14.15 2.42
CA SER A 278 13.70 -13.41 3.34
C SER A 278 14.03 -13.76 4.79
N GLY A 279 13.98 -12.77 5.68
CA GLY A 279 13.93 -13.02 7.11
C GLY A 279 12.53 -13.45 7.56
N PHE A 280 12.37 -13.80 8.84
CA PHE A 280 11.09 -14.34 9.33
C PHE A 280 9.95 -13.32 9.31
N LEU A 281 10.22 -12.03 9.52
CA LEU A 281 9.19 -10.99 9.46
C LEU A 281 8.66 -10.90 8.03
N LEU A 282 9.56 -10.76 7.05
CA LEU A 282 9.15 -10.65 5.66
C LEU A 282 8.49 -11.94 5.17
N ALA A 283 9.04 -13.11 5.50
CA ALA A 283 8.45 -14.41 5.16
C ALA A 283 7.03 -14.55 5.72
N LYS A 284 6.81 -14.17 6.98
CA LYS A 284 5.47 -14.19 7.60
C LYS A 284 4.49 -13.28 6.87
N GLU A 285 4.91 -12.07 6.48
CA GLU A 285 4.07 -11.16 5.69
C GLU A 285 3.66 -11.84 4.37
N LEU A 286 4.61 -12.40 3.62
CA LEU A 286 4.33 -13.09 2.36
C LEU A 286 3.40 -14.30 2.55
N ASP A 287 3.65 -15.13 3.57
CA ASP A 287 2.83 -16.32 3.85
C ASP A 287 1.36 -15.94 4.14
N TYR A 288 1.11 -14.84 4.87
CA TYR A 288 -0.25 -14.38 5.15
C TYR A 288 -0.92 -13.69 3.96
N PHE A 289 -0.18 -12.89 3.19
CA PHE A 289 -0.75 -12.31 1.97
C PHE A 289 -1.04 -13.36 0.90
N ALA A 290 -0.22 -14.41 0.78
CA ALA A 290 -0.49 -15.53 -0.12
C ALA A 290 -1.79 -16.27 0.24
N LYS A 291 -2.05 -16.48 1.54
CA LYS A 291 -3.32 -17.06 2.03
C LYS A 291 -4.54 -16.21 1.69
N VAL A 292 -4.36 -14.92 1.46
CA VAL A 292 -5.44 -14.00 1.12
C VAL A 292 -5.61 -13.84 -0.39
N VAL A 293 -4.50 -13.76 -1.13
CA VAL A 293 -4.48 -13.34 -2.52
C VAL A 293 -4.51 -14.52 -3.49
N ASP A 294 -3.83 -15.62 -3.19
CA ASP A 294 -3.61 -16.72 -4.14
C ASP A 294 -4.66 -17.82 -3.99
N ALA A 295 -4.93 -18.25 -2.75
CA ALA A 295 -5.87 -19.34 -2.46
C ALA A 295 -6.62 -19.16 -1.12
N PRO A 296 -7.48 -18.13 -1.00
CA PRO A 296 -8.19 -17.85 0.24
C PRO A 296 -9.32 -18.84 0.52
N GLN A 297 -9.57 -19.07 1.80
CA GLN A 297 -10.75 -19.81 2.24
C GLN A 297 -11.98 -18.90 2.12
N ARG A 298 -12.99 -19.32 1.35
CA ARG A 298 -14.22 -18.56 1.11
C ARG A 298 -15.28 -18.83 2.19
N PRO A 299 -16.14 -17.86 2.53
CA PRO A 299 -16.22 -16.51 1.96
C PRO A 299 -15.05 -15.59 2.37
N VAL A 300 -14.59 -14.75 1.45
CA VAL A 300 -13.57 -13.73 1.67
C VAL A 300 -14.24 -12.37 1.82
N CYS A 301 -14.00 -11.70 2.93
CA CYS A 301 -14.49 -10.35 3.19
C CYS A 301 -13.34 -9.33 3.15
N GLY A 302 -13.44 -8.36 2.24
CA GLY A 302 -12.59 -7.18 2.19
C GLY A 302 -13.25 -6.01 2.92
N ILE A 303 -12.58 -5.44 3.91
CA ILE A 303 -13.08 -4.29 4.68
C ILE A 303 -12.20 -3.09 4.37
N LEU A 304 -12.79 -2.05 3.81
CA LEU A 304 -12.09 -0.85 3.36
C LEU A 304 -12.68 0.40 4.02
N GLY A 305 -11.85 1.11 4.78
CA GLY A 305 -12.24 2.35 5.44
C GLY A 305 -11.29 3.51 5.13
N GLY A 306 -11.29 4.55 5.96
CA GLY A 306 -10.45 5.75 5.79
C GLY A 306 -11.15 6.91 5.08
N ALA A 307 -10.39 7.93 4.69
CA ALA A 307 -10.94 9.26 4.39
C ALA A 307 -11.33 9.52 2.92
N LYS A 308 -10.60 8.98 1.94
CA LYS A 308 -10.76 9.32 0.51
C LYS A 308 -10.88 8.08 -0.36
N VAL A 309 -11.76 8.15 -1.36
CA VAL A 309 -11.96 7.06 -2.34
C VAL A 309 -10.81 7.02 -3.32
N ALA A 310 -10.32 8.17 -3.79
CA ALA A 310 -9.30 8.30 -4.82
C ALA A 310 -8.01 7.55 -4.48
N ASP A 311 -7.62 7.60 -3.21
CA ASP A 311 -6.42 6.94 -2.69
C ASP A 311 -6.54 5.40 -2.66
N LYS A 312 -7.76 4.85 -2.83
CA LYS A 312 -8.08 3.42 -2.70
C LYS A 312 -8.73 2.79 -3.93
N ILE A 313 -8.86 3.52 -5.04
CA ILE A 313 -9.49 3.00 -6.27
C ILE A 313 -8.80 1.71 -6.73
N GLN A 314 -7.46 1.74 -6.85
CA GLN A 314 -6.70 0.58 -7.33
C GLN A 314 -6.89 -0.62 -6.39
N LEU A 315 -6.91 -0.38 -5.08
CA LEU A 315 -7.15 -1.41 -4.07
C LEU A 315 -8.55 -2.02 -4.20
N ILE A 316 -9.60 -1.18 -4.27
CA ILE A 316 -10.99 -1.62 -4.46
C ILE A 316 -11.10 -2.48 -5.72
N MET A 317 -10.60 -1.95 -6.85
CA MET A 317 -10.73 -2.63 -8.14
C MET A 317 -10.01 -3.98 -8.16
N ASN A 318 -8.84 -4.10 -7.53
CA ASN A 318 -8.11 -5.37 -7.46
C ASN A 318 -8.75 -6.36 -6.46
N LEU A 319 -9.30 -5.87 -5.35
CA LEU A 319 -9.97 -6.72 -4.37
C LEU A 319 -11.32 -7.24 -4.87
N LEU A 320 -12.06 -6.47 -5.67
CA LEU A 320 -13.32 -6.92 -6.29
C LEU A 320 -13.14 -8.15 -7.19
N ASP A 321 -11.92 -8.43 -7.68
CA ASP A 321 -11.63 -9.65 -8.43
C ASP A 321 -11.40 -10.88 -7.54
N LYS A 322 -11.33 -10.70 -6.22
CA LYS A 322 -10.86 -11.71 -5.26
C LYS A 322 -11.87 -12.00 -4.14
N VAL A 323 -12.54 -10.98 -3.63
CA VAL A 323 -13.44 -11.08 -2.46
C VAL A 323 -14.84 -11.57 -2.83
N ASP A 324 -15.58 -12.12 -1.86
CA ASP A 324 -17.01 -12.43 -1.98
C ASP A 324 -17.86 -11.29 -1.41
N ILE A 325 -17.36 -10.63 -0.36
CA ILE A 325 -18.02 -9.54 0.35
C ILE A 325 -17.06 -8.35 0.43
N MET A 326 -17.55 -7.14 0.20
CA MET A 326 -16.80 -5.90 0.37
C MET A 326 -17.56 -4.93 1.26
N ILE A 327 -17.02 -4.63 2.43
CA ILE A 327 -17.50 -3.59 3.34
C ILE A 327 -16.74 -2.30 3.03
N ILE A 328 -17.45 -1.21 2.76
CA ILE A 328 -16.85 0.14 2.63
C ILE A 328 -17.37 1.02 3.77
N GLY A 329 -16.47 1.62 4.54
CA GLY A 329 -16.80 2.51 5.66
C GLY A 329 -15.90 3.74 5.75
N GLY A 330 -15.87 4.38 6.92
CA GLY A 330 -15.10 5.60 7.15
C GLY A 330 -15.58 6.81 6.33
N GLY A 331 -14.77 7.85 6.28
CA GLY A 331 -15.07 9.09 5.54
C GLY A 331 -15.34 8.86 4.05
N MET A 332 -14.69 7.87 3.44
CA MET A 332 -14.87 7.56 2.02
C MET A 332 -16.26 7.00 1.69
N ALA A 333 -16.99 6.43 2.65
CA ALA A 333 -18.35 5.94 2.44
C ALA A 333 -19.31 7.09 2.09
N PHE A 334 -19.09 8.30 2.61
CA PHE A 334 -19.94 9.47 2.33
C PHE A 334 -19.93 9.87 0.85
N THR A 335 -18.86 9.60 0.11
CA THR A 335 -18.88 9.73 -1.35
C THR A 335 -19.89 8.77 -1.99
N PHE A 336 -19.93 7.50 -1.57
CA PHE A 336 -20.90 6.54 -2.11
C PHE A 336 -22.35 6.87 -1.72
N ILE A 337 -22.54 7.37 -0.50
CA ILE A 337 -23.83 7.77 0.06
C ILE A 337 -24.37 9.00 -0.68
N LYS A 338 -23.52 10.01 -0.93
CA LYS A 338 -23.89 11.19 -1.72
C LYS A 338 -24.27 10.84 -3.16
N GLU A 339 -23.52 9.94 -3.79
CA GLU A 339 -23.85 9.44 -5.13
C GLU A 339 -25.14 8.59 -5.16
N ALA A 340 -25.65 8.15 -4.01
CA ALA A 340 -26.96 7.54 -3.87
C ALA A 340 -28.10 8.56 -3.63
N GLY A 341 -27.79 9.87 -3.63
CA GLY A 341 -28.76 10.96 -3.47
C GLY A 341 -29.09 11.33 -2.02
N VAL A 342 -28.30 10.87 -1.05
CA VAL A 342 -28.48 11.18 0.37
C VAL A 342 -27.67 12.42 0.74
N ASP A 343 -28.24 13.31 1.56
CA ASP A 343 -27.51 14.47 2.09
C ASP A 343 -26.43 14.02 3.09
N ILE A 344 -25.24 14.57 2.95
CA ILE A 344 -24.09 14.24 3.78
C ILE A 344 -23.62 15.42 4.64
N GLY A 345 -24.34 16.55 4.62
CA GLY A 345 -23.93 17.75 5.37
C GLY A 345 -22.51 18.18 5.01
N ASP A 346 -21.69 18.42 6.03
CA ASP A 346 -20.28 18.82 5.89
C ASP A 346 -19.30 17.63 5.90
N SER A 347 -19.82 16.41 5.71
CA SER A 347 -18.98 15.19 5.68
C SER A 347 -17.99 15.20 4.51
N LEU A 348 -16.93 14.40 4.64
CA LEU A 348 -15.91 14.28 3.60
C LEU A 348 -16.51 13.82 2.28
N TYR A 349 -16.24 14.58 1.22
CA TYR A 349 -16.65 14.25 -0.14
C TYR A 349 -15.47 14.34 -1.09
N ASP A 350 -15.19 13.23 -1.75
CA ASP A 350 -14.17 13.12 -2.79
C ASP A 350 -14.81 13.18 -4.18
N ALA A 351 -14.80 14.36 -4.79
CA ALA A 351 -15.41 14.60 -6.10
C ALA A 351 -14.71 13.85 -7.25
N GLU A 352 -13.41 13.57 -7.15
CA GLU A 352 -12.71 12.78 -8.18
C GLU A 352 -13.02 11.29 -8.02
N GLY A 353 -13.04 10.80 -6.78
CA GLY A 353 -13.47 9.44 -6.47
C GLY A 353 -14.94 9.16 -6.83
N ALA A 354 -15.82 10.15 -6.68
CA ALA A 354 -17.25 10.05 -7.02
C ALA A 354 -17.49 9.61 -8.47
N LYS A 355 -16.69 10.12 -9.41
CA LYS A 355 -16.78 9.79 -10.85
C LYS A 355 -16.64 8.29 -11.14
N LEU A 356 -16.00 7.54 -10.23
CA LEU A 356 -15.70 6.12 -10.38
C LEU A 356 -16.61 5.21 -9.54
N VAL A 357 -17.46 5.77 -8.67
CA VAL A 357 -18.44 4.99 -7.89
C VAL A 357 -19.33 4.10 -8.79
N PRO A 358 -19.87 4.58 -9.93
CA PRO A 358 -20.67 3.74 -10.82
C PRO A 358 -19.89 2.55 -11.38
N GLU A 359 -18.60 2.73 -11.71
CA GLU A 359 -17.73 1.66 -12.22
C GLU A 359 -17.46 0.61 -11.14
N ILE A 360 -17.20 1.05 -9.90
CA ILE A 360 -17.00 0.16 -8.75
C ILE A 360 -18.25 -0.69 -8.50
N LYS A 361 -19.44 -0.06 -8.44
CA LYS A 361 -20.72 -0.77 -8.23
C LYS A 361 -20.99 -1.78 -9.35
N LYS A 362 -20.81 -1.36 -10.60
CA LYS A 362 -20.96 -2.24 -11.75
C LYS A 362 -20.00 -3.43 -11.70
N LYS A 363 -18.72 -3.21 -11.38
CA LYS A 363 -17.75 -4.30 -11.27
C LYS A 363 -18.10 -5.26 -10.12
N ALA A 364 -18.56 -4.75 -8.98
CA ALA A 364 -19.04 -5.58 -7.88
C ALA A 364 -20.20 -6.48 -8.31
N GLU A 365 -21.20 -5.92 -9.01
CA GLU A 365 -22.33 -6.69 -9.57
C GLU A 365 -21.86 -7.76 -10.58
N GLU A 366 -20.98 -7.39 -11.52
CA GLU A 366 -20.42 -8.31 -12.53
C GLU A 366 -19.64 -9.47 -11.90
N LYS A 367 -18.98 -9.22 -10.76
CA LYS A 367 -18.19 -10.21 -10.02
C LYS A 367 -19.00 -10.97 -8.98
N GLY A 368 -20.27 -10.60 -8.77
CA GLY A 368 -21.12 -11.18 -7.74
C GLY A 368 -20.66 -10.86 -6.31
N VAL A 369 -19.97 -9.74 -6.12
CA VAL A 369 -19.51 -9.28 -4.80
C VAL A 369 -20.65 -8.58 -4.07
N GLU A 370 -20.91 -9.00 -2.84
CA GLU A 370 -21.83 -8.31 -1.94
C GLU A 370 -21.18 -7.02 -1.42
N LEU A 371 -21.65 -5.86 -1.90
CA LEU A 371 -21.14 -4.55 -1.47
C LEU A 371 -21.99 -4.02 -0.31
N ILE A 372 -21.37 -3.88 0.87
CA ILE A 372 -22.00 -3.38 2.10
C ILE A 372 -21.53 -1.95 2.36
N LEU A 373 -22.49 -1.02 2.43
CA LEU A 373 -22.29 0.39 2.79
C LEU A 373 -23.00 0.68 4.12
N PRO A 374 -22.56 1.68 4.90
CA PRO A 374 -23.23 2.03 6.14
C PRO A 374 -24.60 2.64 5.84
N VAL A 375 -25.58 2.31 6.66
CA VAL A 375 -26.99 2.74 6.53
C VAL A 375 -27.40 3.76 7.60
N ASP A 376 -26.56 3.93 8.62
CA ASP A 376 -26.69 4.89 9.70
C ASP A 376 -25.31 5.37 10.17
N PHE A 377 -25.27 6.56 10.77
CA PHE A 377 -24.04 7.31 11.03
C PHE A 377 -24.10 8.01 12.38
N ILE A 378 -22.96 8.11 13.04
CA ILE A 378 -22.76 9.00 14.19
C ILE A 378 -22.15 10.30 13.68
N CYS A 379 -22.85 11.39 13.91
CA CYS A 379 -22.56 12.72 13.38
C CYS A 379 -22.15 13.68 14.49
N SER A 380 -21.29 14.65 14.15
CA SER A 380 -20.91 15.73 15.05
C SER A 380 -21.00 17.09 14.37
N SER A 381 -21.32 18.14 15.14
CA SER A 381 -21.36 19.52 14.62
C SER A 381 -19.99 20.12 14.29
N LYS A 382 -18.90 19.45 14.69
CA LYS A 382 -17.52 19.82 14.33
C LYS A 382 -16.59 18.61 14.43
N PHE A 383 -15.42 18.71 13.79
CA PHE A 383 -14.39 17.69 13.91
C PHE A 383 -13.69 17.78 15.27
N GLY A 384 -14.16 17.00 16.25
CA GLY A 384 -13.60 16.97 17.60
C GLY A 384 -14.53 16.30 18.62
N GLU A 385 -14.00 16.01 19.80
CA GLU A 385 -14.78 15.37 20.90
C GLU A 385 -15.77 16.31 21.59
N ASP A 386 -15.65 17.62 21.35
CA ASP A 386 -16.43 18.67 21.99
C ASP A 386 -17.60 19.18 21.12
N GLY A 387 -17.92 18.46 20.03
CA GLY A 387 -19.07 18.74 19.17
C GLY A 387 -20.38 18.16 19.73
N GLU A 388 -21.51 18.74 19.31
CA GLU A 388 -22.83 18.16 19.56
C GLU A 388 -22.95 16.86 18.76
N ILE A 389 -23.41 15.78 19.39
CA ILE A 389 -23.56 14.47 18.74
C ILE A 389 -25.01 14.25 18.31
N LYS A 390 -25.21 13.82 17.06
CA LYS A 390 -26.49 13.39 16.51
C LYS A 390 -26.32 12.11 15.71
N GLU A 391 -27.43 11.44 15.46
CA GLU A 391 -27.48 10.29 14.54
C GLU A 391 -28.05 10.75 13.20
N GLY A 392 -27.62 10.10 12.12
CA GLY A 392 -28.18 10.24 10.78
C GLY A 392 -28.35 8.86 10.13
N ASP A 393 -29.16 8.78 9.08
CA ASP A 393 -29.36 7.54 8.33
C ASP A 393 -29.63 7.79 6.84
N MET A 394 -29.80 6.72 6.06
CA MET A 394 -30.06 6.85 4.61
C MET A 394 -31.36 7.58 4.26
N SER A 395 -32.30 7.74 5.22
CA SER A 395 -33.58 8.40 4.99
C SER A 395 -33.55 9.89 5.36
N THR A 396 -32.83 10.23 6.42
CA THR A 396 -32.72 11.58 6.97
C THR A 396 -31.47 12.31 6.49
N GLY A 397 -30.45 11.57 6.03
CA GLY A 397 -29.14 12.09 5.73
C GLY A 397 -28.35 12.44 6.99
N VAL A 398 -27.23 13.13 6.79
CA VAL A 398 -26.48 13.79 7.85
C VAL A 398 -27.12 15.15 8.11
N PRO A 399 -27.40 15.53 9.38
CA PRO A 399 -27.99 16.84 9.68
C PRO A 399 -27.17 18.03 9.16
N ASP A 400 -27.85 19.12 8.77
CA ASP A 400 -27.21 20.36 8.31
C ASP A 400 -26.18 20.90 9.32
N GLY A 401 -24.96 21.19 8.83
CA GLY A 401 -23.85 21.66 9.66
C GLY A 401 -23.19 20.58 10.53
N PHE A 402 -23.55 19.31 10.33
CA PHE A 402 -22.90 18.16 10.95
C PHE A 402 -22.08 17.39 9.91
N LEU A 403 -21.12 16.62 10.41
CA LEU A 403 -20.32 15.67 9.64
C LEU A 403 -20.43 14.28 10.27
N GLY A 404 -20.55 13.25 9.44
CA GLY A 404 -20.50 11.86 9.87
C GLY A 404 -19.07 11.42 10.18
N LEU A 405 -18.87 10.84 11.36
CA LEU A 405 -17.53 10.54 11.91
C LEU A 405 -17.35 9.08 12.32
N ASP A 406 -18.42 8.31 12.47
CA ASP A 406 -18.39 6.86 12.68
C ASP A 406 -19.66 6.22 12.11
N ILE A 407 -19.65 4.91 11.95
CA ILE A 407 -20.83 4.14 11.55
C ILE A 407 -21.80 3.97 12.72
N GLY A 408 -23.10 3.95 12.43
CA GLY A 408 -24.15 3.79 13.41
C GLY A 408 -24.41 2.32 13.81
N PRO A 409 -25.28 2.08 14.81
CA PRO A 409 -25.56 0.76 15.35
C PRO A 409 -26.04 -0.28 14.33
N LYS A 410 -26.87 0.09 13.36
CA LYS A 410 -27.39 -0.85 12.34
C LYS A 410 -26.30 -1.25 11.36
N SER A 411 -25.47 -0.30 10.96
CA SER A 411 -24.31 -0.55 10.11
C SER A 411 -23.30 -1.49 10.78
N ILE A 412 -23.10 -1.32 12.09
CA ILE A 412 -22.28 -2.22 12.90
C ILE A 412 -22.83 -3.64 12.86
N GLU A 413 -24.13 -3.83 13.10
CA GLU A 413 -24.79 -5.14 13.07
C GLU A 413 -24.63 -5.82 11.69
N MET A 414 -24.89 -5.09 10.60
CA MET A 414 -24.72 -5.59 9.23
C MET A 414 -23.27 -6.03 8.95
N ASN A 415 -22.30 -5.22 9.37
CA ASN A 415 -20.89 -5.53 9.18
C ASN A 415 -20.48 -6.76 10.00
N ASP A 416 -20.94 -6.87 11.25
CA ASP A 416 -20.66 -8.01 12.12
C ASP A 416 -21.22 -9.31 11.54
N GLU A 417 -22.43 -9.28 10.97
CA GLU A 417 -22.99 -10.45 10.28
C GLU A 417 -22.14 -10.92 9.09
N ALA A 418 -21.66 -9.97 8.28
CA ALA A 418 -20.78 -10.26 7.14
C ALA A 418 -19.44 -10.84 7.60
N ILE A 419 -18.84 -10.27 8.66
CA ILE A 419 -17.60 -10.78 9.26
C ILE A 419 -17.80 -12.20 9.79
N LYS A 420 -18.88 -12.47 10.53
CA LYS A 420 -19.20 -13.79 11.11
C LYS A 420 -19.36 -14.90 10.07
N LYS A 421 -19.82 -14.57 8.87
CA LYS A 421 -19.97 -15.51 7.75
C LYS A 421 -18.64 -15.79 7.04
N SER A 422 -17.61 -14.97 7.25
CA SER A 422 -16.35 -15.00 6.49
C SER A 422 -15.34 -16.00 7.04
N LYS A 423 -14.59 -16.63 6.14
CA LYS A 423 -13.47 -17.53 6.47
C LYS A 423 -12.11 -16.89 6.27
N THR A 424 -12.03 -15.88 5.41
CA THR A 424 -10.85 -15.05 5.24
C THR A 424 -11.25 -13.58 5.27
N ILE A 425 -10.56 -12.76 6.05
CA ILE A 425 -10.86 -11.34 6.25
C ILE A 425 -9.61 -10.52 5.98
N VAL A 426 -9.76 -9.48 5.18
CA VAL A 426 -8.72 -8.47 4.92
C VAL A 426 -9.26 -7.12 5.32
N TRP A 427 -8.59 -6.44 6.25
CA TRP A 427 -9.05 -5.14 6.71
C TRP A 427 -8.00 -4.05 6.47
N ASN A 428 -8.37 -3.02 5.71
CA ASN A 428 -7.56 -1.84 5.45
C ASN A 428 -8.37 -0.54 5.58
N GLY A 429 -8.17 0.17 6.69
CA GLY A 429 -8.78 1.46 7.02
C GLY A 429 -9.89 1.36 8.08
N PRO A 430 -9.90 2.20 9.12
CA PRO A 430 -10.92 2.20 10.16
C PRO A 430 -12.28 2.68 9.65
N MET A 431 -13.33 2.41 10.42
CA MET A 431 -14.73 2.70 10.06
C MET A 431 -15.21 4.08 10.51
N GLY A 432 -14.42 4.74 11.35
CA GLY A 432 -14.65 6.08 11.88
C GLY A 432 -13.34 6.72 12.35
N VAL A 433 -13.43 7.89 12.98
CA VAL A 433 -12.29 8.61 13.57
C VAL A 433 -11.94 7.98 14.93
N PHE A 434 -11.43 6.75 14.86
CA PHE A 434 -11.21 5.88 16.01
C PHE A 434 -10.24 6.44 17.06
N GLU A 435 -9.48 7.47 16.73
CA GLU A 435 -8.62 8.18 17.67
C GLU A 435 -9.42 8.89 18.76
N MET A 436 -10.66 9.29 18.47
CA MET A 436 -11.59 9.98 19.36
C MET A 436 -12.58 9.00 19.98
N ALA A 437 -12.76 9.04 21.30
CA ALA A 437 -13.58 8.07 22.04
C ALA A 437 -15.06 8.11 21.61
N SER A 438 -15.56 9.27 21.20
CA SER A 438 -16.93 9.45 20.71
C SER A 438 -17.18 8.78 19.35
N PHE A 439 -16.14 8.45 18.58
CA PHE A 439 -16.22 8.00 17.19
C PHE A 439 -15.42 6.71 16.93
N GLU A 440 -15.14 5.94 17.98
CA GLU A 440 -14.37 4.71 17.88
C GLU A 440 -15.21 3.42 17.88
N LYS A 441 -16.50 3.52 18.20
CA LYS A 441 -17.36 2.37 18.50
C LYS A 441 -17.46 1.42 17.32
N GLY A 442 -17.65 1.95 16.10
CA GLY A 442 -17.78 1.12 14.90
C GLY A 442 -16.51 0.35 14.59
N THR A 443 -15.35 1.02 14.66
CA THR A 443 -14.05 0.38 14.46
C THR A 443 -13.76 -0.66 15.55
N LYS A 444 -14.03 -0.33 16.82
CA LYS A 444 -13.78 -1.23 17.95
C LYS A 444 -14.64 -2.49 17.88
N GLN A 445 -15.94 -2.36 17.63
CA GLN A 445 -16.86 -3.50 17.57
C GLN A 445 -16.48 -4.46 16.45
N MET A 446 -16.17 -3.95 15.26
CA MET A 446 -15.73 -4.80 14.15
C MET A 446 -14.40 -5.51 14.46
N MET A 447 -13.46 -4.86 15.18
CA MET A 447 -12.24 -5.52 15.64
C MET A 447 -12.54 -6.67 16.61
N GLU A 448 -13.44 -6.46 17.57
CA GLU A 448 -13.87 -7.50 18.52
C GLU A 448 -14.48 -8.69 17.76
N THR A 449 -15.38 -8.46 16.81
CA THR A 449 -15.96 -9.51 15.97
C THR A 449 -14.92 -10.25 15.13
N ILE A 450 -13.94 -9.54 14.55
CA ILE A 450 -12.85 -10.16 13.80
C ILE A 450 -12.00 -11.05 14.70
N VAL A 451 -11.71 -10.62 15.93
CA VAL A 451 -10.99 -11.43 16.92
C VAL A 451 -11.77 -12.69 17.27
N GLU A 452 -13.09 -12.60 17.45
CA GLU A 452 -13.95 -13.75 17.75
C GLU A 452 -13.89 -14.80 16.63
N VAL A 453 -14.14 -14.40 15.38
CA VAL A 453 -14.12 -15.36 14.25
C VAL A 453 -12.72 -15.90 13.96
N THR A 454 -11.68 -15.14 14.29
CA THR A 454 -10.29 -15.61 14.19
C THR A 454 -10.04 -16.76 15.17
N LYS A 455 -10.56 -16.66 16.41
CA LYS A 455 -10.48 -17.77 17.39
C LYS A 455 -11.24 -19.01 16.92
N GLU A 456 -12.29 -18.83 16.13
CA GLU A 456 -13.07 -19.92 15.51
C GLU A 456 -12.40 -20.52 14.25
N GLY A 457 -11.25 -19.96 13.83
CA GLY A 457 -10.43 -20.50 12.74
C GLY A 457 -10.48 -19.70 11.43
N ALA A 458 -11.16 -18.55 11.39
CA ALA A 458 -11.04 -17.64 10.25
C ALA A 458 -9.62 -17.04 10.16
N VAL A 459 -9.13 -16.81 8.95
CA VAL A 459 -7.86 -16.10 8.71
C VAL A 459 -8.14 -14.60 8.65
N SER A 460 -7.54 -13.81 9.54
CA SER A 460 -7.67 -12.35 9.55
C SER A 460 -6.33 -11.66 9.30
N VAL A 461 -6.29 -10.85 8.24
CA VAL A 461 -5.12 -10.04 7.86
C VAL A 461 -5.48 -8.56 7.98
N ILE A 462 -4.82 -7.88 8.89
CA ILE A 462 -4.95 -6.45 9.13
C ILE A 462 -3.83 -5.71 8.40
N GLY A 463 -4.19 -4.79 7.52
CA GLY A 463 -3.26 -3.97 6.74
C GLY A 463 -3.50 -2.48 6.92
N GLY A 464 -2.50 -1.68 6.53
CA GLY A 464 -2.55 -0.22 6.65
C GLY A 464 -2.14 0.29 8.03
N GLY A 465 -1.54 1.49 8.07
CA GLY A 465 -0.99 2.06 9.30
C GLY A 465 -2.06 2.36 10.36
N ASP A 466 -3.21 2.89 9.94
CA ASP A 466 -4.28 3.30 10.87
C ASP A 466 -4.98 2.09 11.48
N THR A 467 -5.27 1.05 10.70
CA THR A 467 -5.89 -0.18 11.23
C THR A 467 -4.93 -0.95 12.12
N ALA A 468 -3.62 -0.99 11.80
CA ALA A 468 -2.62 -1.56 12.70
C ALA A 468 -2.51 -0.75 14.02
N THR A 469 -2.69 0.58 13.96
CA THR A 469 -2.76 1.44 15.14
C THR A 469 -4.01 1.15 15.97
N ALA A 470 -5.16 0.92 15.33
CA ALA A 470 -6.37 0.47 16.00
C ALA A 470 -6.18 -0.91 16.67
N CYS A 471 -5.55 -1.89 16.00
CA CYS A 471 -5.20 -3.18 16.61
C CYS A 471 -4.40 -3.01 17.89
N LYS A 472 -3.40 -2.11 17.87
CA LYS A 472 -2.57 -1.81 19.03
C LYS A 472 -3.37 -1.10 20.14
N LYS A 473 -4.20 -0.11 19.78
CA LYS A 473 -5.05 0.63 20.73
C LYS A 473 -6.00 -0.29 21.50
N TYR A 474 -6.50 -1.34 20.84
CA TYR A 474 -7.45 -2.30 21.43
C TYR A 474 -6.79 -3.58 21.96
N ASP A 475 -5.46 -3.66 22.01
CA ASP A 475 -4.71 -4.84 22.47
C ASP A 475 -5.14 -6.13 21.75
N THR A 476 -5.19 -6.09 20.42
CA THR A 476 -5.64 -7.21 19.55
C THR A 476 -4.59 -7.70 18.57
N VAL A 477 -3.37 -7.15 18.60
CA VAL A 477 -2.27 -7.50 17.67
C VAL A 477 -1.97 -9.02 17.65
N ASP A 478 -2.02 -9.66 18.82
CA ASP A 478 -1.80 -11.09 19.03
C ASP A 478 -3.08 -11.93 18.93
N LYS A 479 -4.24 -11.28 18.74
CA LYS A 479 -5.56 -11.92 18.68
C LYS A 479 -6.12 -12.05 17.25
N VAL A 480 -5.49 -11.38 16.28
CA VAL A 480 -5.73 -11.55 14.84
C VAL A 480 -4.68 -12.49 14.23
N SER A 481 -4.94 -13.07 13.07
CA SER A 481 -3.96 -14.00 12.47
C SER A 481 -2.68 -13.27 12.07
N HIS A 482 -2.81 -12.08 11.48
CA HIS A 482 -1.68 -11.25 11.11
C HIS A 482 -2.00 -9.76 11.12
N CYS A 483 -1.22 -8.99 11.88
CA CYS A 483 -1.21 -7.53 11.83
C CYS A 483 0.03 -7.07 11.07
N SER A 484 -0.16 -6.62 9.82
CA SER A 484 0.93 -6.27 8.92
C SER A 484 1.68 -5.02 9.38
N THR A 485 3.00 -5.10 9.37
CA THR A 485 3.93 -4.00 9.65
C THR A 485 4.27 -3.17 8.40
N GLY A 486 3.76 -3.60 7.24
CA GLY A 486 4.19 -3.12 5.93
C GLY A 486 3.62 -1.78 5.49
N GLY A 487 2.55 -1.29 6.15
CA GLY A 487 1.90 -0.01 5.79
C GLY A 487 1.62 0.10 4.29
N GLY A 488 2.38 0.96 3.60
CA GLY A 488 2.29 1.15 2.15
C GLY A 488 2.69 -0.08 1.32
N ALA A 489 3.62 -0.92 1.79
CA ALA A 489 3.97 -2.16 1.10
C ALA A 489 2.81 -3.15 1.07
N SER A 490 2.10 -3.30 2.19
CA SER A 490 0.89 -4.11 2.30
C SER A 490 -0.19 -3.61 1.34
N LEU A 491 -0.35 -2.28 1.25
CA LEU A 491 -1.31 -1.65 0.34
C LEU A 491 -0.97 -1.94 -1.12
N GLU A 492 0.27 -1.68 -1.55
CA GLU A 492 0.69 -1.92 -2.93
C GLU A 492 0.57 -3.41 -3.32
N LEU A 493 0.86 -4.32 -2.39
CA LEU A 493 0.67 -5.75 -2.60
C LEU A 493 -0.82 -6.11 -2.79
N LEU A 494 -1.70 -5.54 -1.96
CA LEU A 494 -3.16 -5.71 -2.08
C LEU A 494 -3.74 -5.01 -3.32
N GLU A 495 -3.04 -4.02 -3.90
CA GLU A 495 -3.33 -3.44 -5.21
C GLU A 495 -2.87 -4.32 -6.38
N GLY A 496 -2.11 -5.39 -6.11
CA GLY A 496 -1.57 -6.30 -7.11
C GLY A 496 -0.26 -5.83 -7.74
N LYS A 497 0.43 -4.85 -7.12
CA LYS A 497 1.74 -4.38 -7.59
C LYS A 497 2.84 -5.37 -7.17
N VAL A 498 3.84 -5.47 -8.03
CA VAL A 498 5.07 -6.21 -7.72
C VAL A 498 5.92 -5.36 -6.79
N LEU A 499 6.22 -5.87 -5.60
CA LEU A 499 7.11 -5.20 -4.65
C LEU A 499 8.57 -5.44 -5.07
N PRO A 500 9.35 -4.40 -5.44
CA PRO A 500 10.72 -4.57 -5.93
C PRO A 500 11.64 -5.36 -4.99
N GLY A 501 11.54 -5.12 -3.68
CA GLY A 501 12.35 -5.81 -2.68
C GLY A 501 11.98 -7.28 -2.51
N VAL A 502 10.72 -7.67 -2.74
CA VAL A 502 10.30 -9.09 -2.75
C VAL A 502 10.72 -9.74 -4.07
N ALA A 503 10.54 -9.03 -5.18
CA ALA A 503 10.87 -9.52 -6.52
C ALA A 503 12.37 -9.76 -6.73
N ALA A 504 13.21 -9.13 -5.91
CA ALA A 504 14.65 -9.31 -5.90
C ALA A 504 15.12 -10.55 -5.13
N LEU A 505 14.27 -11.16 -4.31
CA LEU A 505 14.59 -12.39 -3.59
C LEU A 505 14.52 -13.61 -4.50
N ASP A 506 15.36 -14.60 -4.18
CA ASP A 506 15.38 -15.88 -4.88
C ASP A 506 14.09 -16.66 -4.58
N ASP A 507 13.60 -17.42 -5.57
CA ASP A 507 12.43 -18.28 -5.40
C ASP A 507 12.79 -19.48 -4.49
N ALA A 508 11.79 -19.97 -3.73
CA ALA A 508 11.94 -21.11 -2.82
C ALA A 508 12.03 -22.46 -3.56
#